data_AF-A0AAJ2AA19-F1
#
_entry.id   AF-A0AAJ2AA19-F1
#
_cell.length_a   1.000
_cell.length_b   1.000
_cell.length_c   1.000
_cell.angle_alpha   90.00
_cell.angle_beta   90.00
_cell.angle_gamma   90.00
#
_symmetry.space_group_name_H-M   'P 1'
#
loop_
_entity.id
_entity.type
_entity.pdbx_description
1 polymer ?
#
loop_
_entity_poly.entity_id
_entity_poly.type
_entity_poly.pdbx_seq_one_letter_code
_entity_poly.pdbx_strand_id
1 'polypeptide(L)' 'MQPGRQIEPGITEFGPYYNTEAARGGYFVAREVEFHWYEEAGHDISEHFKTREWALQDARDHVRHSEQVIA' A
#
# COMPACT_ATOMS: atom_id res chain seq x y z
N MET A 1 -17.44 -2.56 2.34
CA MET A 1 -15.98 -2.56 2.14
C MET A 1 -15.52 -4.01 2.06
N GLN A 2 -14.71 -4.38 1.07
CA GLN A 2 -14.08 -5.71 1.05
C GLN A 2 -13.20 -5.85 2.31
N PRO A 3 -13.21 -6.99 3.01
CA PRO A 3 -12.35 -7.19 4.17
C PRO A 3 -10.88 -7.15 3.76
N GLY A 4 -10.05 -6.48 4.56
CA GLY A 4 -8.60 -6.44 4.33
C GLY A 4 -7.98 -7.83 4.42
N ARG A 5 -6.96 -8.09 3.59
CA ARG A 5 -6.18 -9.32 3.61
C ARG A 5 -4.88 -9.08 4.36
N GLN A 6 -4.64 -9.80 5.44
CA GLN A 6 -3.33 -9.76 6.09
C GLN A 6 -2.27 -10.37 5.17
N ILE A 7 -1.21 -9.60 4.89
CA ILE A 7 -0.10 -10.04 4.06
C ILE A 7 1.05 -10.54 4.93
N GLU A 8 1.36 -9.77 5.97
CA GLU A 8 2.42 -10.02 6.95
C GLU A 8 1.97 -9.55 8.35
N PRO A 9 2.65 -9.97 9.45
CA PRO A 9 2.41 -9.39 10.77
C PRO A 9 2.53 -7.86 10.74
N GLY A 10 1.46 -7.17 11.16
CA GLY A 10 1.42 -5.71 11.17
C GLY A 10 1.13 -5.04 9.82
N ILE A 11 0.90 -5.79 8.73
CA ILE A 11 0.59 -5.25 7.40
C ILE A 11 -0.66 -5.90 6.82
N THR A 12 -1.68 -5.09 6.54
CA THR A 12 -2.94 -5.53 5.90
C THR A 12 -3.12 -4.84 4.56
N GLU A 13 -3.44 -5.59 3.51
CA GLU A 13 -3.75 -5.07 2.19
C GLU A 13 -5.26 -4.89 1.98
N PHE A 14 -5.63 -3.80 1.33
CA PHE A 14 -6.99 -3.47 0.92
C PHE A 14 -7.02 -3.23 -0.59
N GLY A 15 -7.94 -3.92 -1.27
CA GLY A 15 -8.01 -3.96 -2.73
C GLY A 15 -7.56 -5.31 -3.31
N PRO A 16 -7.27 -5.40 -4.62
CA PRO A 16 -7.33 -4.31 -5.58
C PRO A 16 -8.75 -3.75 -5.77
N TYR A 17 -8.83 -2.43 -5.91
CA TYR A 17 -9.98 -1.71 -6.42
C TYR A 17 -9.70 -1.32 -7.87
N TYR A 18 -10.74 -1.35 -8.69
CA TYR A 18 -10.71 -0.81 -10.04
C TYR A 18 -11.40 0.55 -9.99
N ASN A 19 -10.71 1.63 -10.37
CA ASN A 19 -11.39 2.90 -10.57
C ASN A 19 -12.15 2.89 -11.91
N THR A 20 -13.04 3.87 -12.11
CA THR A 20 -13.80 4.03 -13.37
C THR A 20 -12.93 4.27 -14.60
N GLU A 21 -11.64 4.49 -14.43
CA GLU A 21 -10.63 4.76 -15.47
C GLU A 21 -9.70 3.56 -15.71
N ALA A 22 -10.07 2.35 -15.24
CA ALA A 22 -9.37 1.07 -15.40
C ALA A 22 -8.06 0.88 -14.61
N ALA A 23 -7.57 1.91 -13.91
CA ALA A 23 -6.39 1.75 -13.07
C ALA A 23 -6.69 0.82 -11.88
N ARG A 24 -6.01 -0.33 -11.86
CA ARG A 24 -6.00 -1.27 -10.73
C ARG A 24 -5.10 -0.73 -9.64
N GLY A 25 -5.63 -0.58 -8.42
CA GLY A 25 -4.88 -0.04 -7.29
C GLY A 25 -5.35 -0.57 -5.95
N GLY A 26 -4.64 -0.23 -4.90
CA GLY A 26 -4.96 -0.65 -3.54
C GLY A 26 -4.08 0.08 -2.55
N TYR A 27 -4.14 -0.34 -1.29
CA TYR A 27 -3.27 0.22 -0.26
C TYR A 27 -2.93 -0.82 0.81
N PHE A 28 -1.79 -0.64 1.46
CA PHE A 28 -1.43 -1.35 2.67
C PHE A 28 -1.69 -0.48 3.88
N VAL A 29 -2.16 -1.06 4.98
CA VAL A 29 -2.18 -0.45 6.30
C VAL A 29 -1.10 -1.10 7.13
N ALA A 30 -0.13 -0.32 7.57
CA ALA A 30 0.91 -0.72 8.52
C ALA A 30 0.90 0.23 9.71
N ARG A 31 0.59 -0.29 10.90
CA ARG A 31 0.49 0.49 12.15
C ARG A 31 -0.27 1.82 11.99
N GLU A 32 -1.48 1.73 11.43
CA GLU A 32 -2.38 2.87 11.20
C GLU A 32 -1.93 3.85 10.08
N VAL A 33 -0.84 3.56 9.37
CA VAL A 33 -0.38 4.34 8.21
C VAL A 33 -0.73 3.62 6.91
N GLU A 34 -1.24 4.39 5.94
CA GLU A 34 -1.64 3.88 4.62
C GLU A 34 -0.54 4.08 3.56
N PHE A 35 -0.31 3.04 2.74
CA PHE A 35 0.65 3.03 1.64
C PHE A 35 -0.07 2.63 0.35
N HIS A 36 -0.36 3.62 -0.50
CA HIS A 36 -1.17 3.47 -1.71
C HIS A 36 -0.32 3.01 -2.90
N TRP A 37 -0.88 2.15 -3.75
CA TRP A 37 -0.26 1.64 -4.98
C TRP A 37 -1.24 1.55 -6.15
N TYR A 38 -0.70 1.58 -7.36
CA TYR A 38 -1.43 1.53 -8.63
C TYR A 38 -0.64 0.72 -9.67
N GLU A 39 -1.32 0.06 -10.62
CA GLU A 39 -0.70 -0.82 -11.64
C GLU A 39 -0.59 -0.20 -13.05
N GLU A 40 -1.36 0.85 -13.39
CA GLU A 40 -1.30 1.49 -14.72
C GLU A 40 -0.72 2.91 -14.70
N ALA A 41 0.32 3.13 -15.53
CA ALA A 41 0.96 4.43 -15.77
C ALA A 41 0.19 5.33 -16.77
N GLY A 42 -1.10 5.05 -16.97
CA GLY A 42 -1.86 5.57 -18.13
C GLY A 42 -2.41 6.99 -17.99
N HIS A 43 -2.41 7.56 -16.79
CA HIS A 43 -2.86 8.92 -16.56
C HIS A 43 -1.81 9.69 -15.77
N ASP A 44 -1.87 11.01 -15.89
CA ASP A 44 -1.01 12.05 -15.33
C ASP A 44 -1.04 12.09 -13.77
N ILE A 45 -0.96 10.93 -13.13
CA ILE A 45 -0.80 10.72 -11.70
C ILE A 45 0.69 10.73 -11.43
N SER A 46 1.24 11.95 -11.48
CA SER A 46 2.31 12.54 -10.66
C SER A 46 3.49 11.67 -10.20
N GLU A 47 4.57 12.32 -9.85
CA GLU A 47 5.85 11.78 -9.33
C GLU A 47 5.72 10.91 -8.04
N HIS A 48 4.50 10.58 -7.63
CA HIS A 48 4.14 9.79 -6.45
C HIS A 48 3.51 8.42 -6.79
N PHE A 49 3.49 8.01 -8.05
CA PHE A 49 3.03 6.68 -8.44
C PHE A 49 3.94 5.59 -7.84
N LYS A 50 3.37 4.68 -7.06
CA LYS A 50 4.07 3.52 -6.51
C LYS A 50 3.45 2.25 -7.04
N THR A 51 4.31 1.33 -7.49
CA THR A 51 3.87 -0.04 -7.74
C THR A 51 3.48 -0.70 -6.44
N ARG A 52 2.73 -1.81 -6.54
CA ARG A 52 2.35 -2.60 -5.38
C ARG A 52 3.57 -3.05 -4.56
N GLU A 53 4.65 -3.43 -5.23
CA GLU A 53 5.88 -3.86 -4.56
C GLU A 53 6.55 -2.71 -3.79
N TRP A 54 6.59 -1.50 -4.36
CA TRP A 54 7.18 -0.35 -3.69
C TRP A 54 6.38 0.09 -2.47
N ALA A 55 5.05 0.17 -2.58
CA ALA A 55 4.20 0.48 -1.43
C ALA A 55 4.30 -0.59 -0.33
N LEU A 56 4.45 -1.88 -0.70
CA LEU A 56 4.68 -2.95 0.27
C LEU A 56 6.04 -2.80 0.96
N GLN A 57 7.08 -2.41 0.23
CA GLN A 57 8.40 -2.17 0.80
C GLN A 57 8.36 -1.01 1.81
N ASP A 58 7.70 0.09 1.48
CA ASP A 58 7.55 1.22 2.41
C ASP A 58 6.77 0.83 3.67
N ALA A 59 5.72 0.01 3.52
CA ALA A 59 4.96 -0.52 4.66
C ALA A 59 5.84 -1.37 5.58
N ARG A 60 6.68 -2.25 5.02
CA ARG A 60 7.66 -3.04 5.79
C ARG A 60 8.68 -2.16 6.49
N ASP A 61 9.19 -1.13 5.80
CA ASP A 61 10.15 -0.20 6.36
C ASP A 61 9.53 0.56 7.54
N HIS A 62 8.27 0.97 7.41
CA HIS A 62 7.54 1.61 8.49
C HIS A 62 7.38 0.71 9.73
N VAL A 63 7.00 -0.57 9.54
CA VAL A 63 6.93 -1.54 10.65
C VAL A 63 8.29 -1.69 11.32
N ARG A 64 9.37 -1.89 10.55
CA ARG A 64 10.72 -2.10 11.09
C ARG A 64 11.24 -0.89 11.88
N HIS A 65 11.05 0.32 11.37
CA HIS A 65 11.49 1.53 12.08
C HIS A 65 10.73 1.72 13.39
N SER A 66 9.43 1.44 13.39
CA SER A 66 8.62 1.60 14.58
C SER A 66 8.79 0.46 15.60
N GLU A 67 9.43 -0.66 15.23
CA GLU A 67 9.94 -1.66 16.20
C GLU A 67 11.22 -1.20 16.89
N GLN A 68 12.10 -0.49 16.17
CA GLN A 68 13.38 -0.01 16.71
C GLN A 68 13.25 1.16 17.68
N VAL A 69 12.16 1.93 17.60
CA VAL A 69 11.89 3.06 18.52
C VAL A 69 11.34 2.59 19.87
N ILE A 70 10.88 1.34 19.96
CA ILE A 70 10.27 0.77 21.18
C ILE A 70 11.27 -0.15 21.94
N ALA A 71 12.46 -0.38 21.39
CA ALA A 71 13.52 -1.20 21.98
C ALA A 71 14.49 -0.42 22.87
#